data_AF-A0A1A9UWQ3-F1
#
_entry.id   AF-A0A1A9UWQ3-F1
#
_cell.length_a   1.000
_cell.length_b   1.000
_cell.length_c   1.000
_cell.angle_alpha   90.00
_cell.angle_beta   90.00
_cell.angle_gamma   90.00
#
_symmetry.space_group_name_H-M   'P 1'
#
loop_
_entity.id
_entity.type
_entity.pdbx_description
1 polymer ?
#
loop_
_entity_poly.entity_id
_entity_poly.type
_entity_poly.pdbx_seq_one_letter_code
_entity_poly.pdbx_strand_id
1 'polypeptide(L)'
;MVIGLVNLTEVGLSYTGGNVQLKIGEKIIGTGTLSISQSALGWQPDHLEDGISFLWKQISVHGISSATPAKCIYFMLDHQLT
;
A
#
# COMPACT_ATOMS: atom_id res chain seq x y z
N MET A 1 -3.73 10.78 2.42
CA MET A 1 -3.14 9.58 3.04
C MET A 1 -3.57 9.59 4.47
N VAL A 2 -3.87 8.43 5.03
CA VAL A 2 -4.22 8.29 6.44
C VAL A 2 -3.21 7.33 7.07
N ILE A 3 -2.63 7.73 8.20
CA ILE A 3 -1.81 6.88 9.06
C ILE A 3 -2.70 6.46 10.23
N GLY A 4 -2.70 5.16 10.52
CA GLY A 4 -3.53 4.56 11.54
C GLY A 4 -3.77 3.08 11.25
N LEU A 5 -4.44 2.41 12.18
CA LEU A 5 -4.83 1.01 11.99
C LEU A 5 -5.65 0.83 10.70
N VAL A 6 -5.15 0.00 9.78
CA VAL A 6 -5.83 -0.32 8.54
C VAL A 6 -6.81 -1.46 8.81
N ASN A 7 -8.04 -1.10 9.19
CA ASN A 7 -9.12 -2.04 9.40
C ASN A 7 -9.72 -2.49 8.06
N LEU A 8 -9.76 -3.79 7.85
CA LEU A 8 -10.45 -4.43 6.74
C LEU A 8 -11.96 -4.39 6.99
N THR A 9 -12.66 -3.40 6.45
CA THR A 9 -14.11 -3.52 6.26
C THR A 9 -14.37 -4.42 5.06
N GLU A 10 -15.09 -5.53 5.25
CA GLU A 10 -15.43 -6.46 4.15
C GLU A 10 -16.20 -5.77 3.01
N VAL A 11 -16.98 -4.75 3.35
CA VAL A 11 -17.71 -3.94 2.37
C VAL A 11 -16.74 -3.16 1.49
N GLY A 12 -16.75 -3.48 0.20
CA GLY A 12 -15.92 -2.81 -0.81
C GLY A 12 -14.47 -3.31 -0.88
N LEU A 13 -14.10 -4.36 -0.13
CA LEU A 13 -12.80 -5.02 -0.28
C LEU A 13 -12.78 -5.84 -1.59
N SER A 14 -11.79 -5.58 -2.44
CA SER A 14 -11.60 -6.30 -3.71
C SER A 14 -10.51 -7.37 -3.59
N TYR A 15 -9.45 -7.10 -2.82
CA TYR A 15 -8.35 -8.03 -2.61
C TYR A 15 -7.67 -7.80 -1.27
N THR A 16 -7.19 -8.86 -0.65
CA THR A 16 -6.26 -8.82 0.49
C THR A 16 -5.20 -9.90 0.34
N GLY A 17 -3.99 -9.62 0.81
CA GLY A 17 -2.87 -10.57 0.75
C GLY A 17 -1.77 -10.20 1.73
N GLY A 18 -1.31 -11.19 2.51
CA GLY A 18 -0.18 -11.05 3.43
C GLY A 18 1.19 -11.15 2.75
N ASN A 19 2.25 -11.02 3.54
CA ASN A 19 3.65 -11.14 3.09
C ASN A 19 4.04 -10.14 1.97
N VAL A 20 3.42 -8.96 1.96
CA VAL A 20 3.70 -7.90 0.98
C VAL A 20 4.67 -6.89 1.58
N GLN A 21 5.81 -6.71 0.91
CA GLN A 21 6.77 -5.66 1.28
C GLN A 21 6.37 -4.31 0.69
N LEU A 22 6.36 -3.27 1.54
CA LEU A 22 6.17 -1.89 1.10
C LEU A 22 7.51 -1.17 1.01
N LYS A 23 7.83 -0.64 -0.18
CA LYS A 23 8.98 0.24 -0.42
C LYS A 23 8.48 1.64 -0.78
N ILE A 24 9.00 2.67 -0.12
CA ILE A 24 8.71 4.08 -0.40
C ILE A 24 10.03 4.79 -0.70
N GLY A 25 10.14 5.37 -1.91
CA GLY A 25 11.41 5.89 -2.40
C GLY A 25 12.45 4.77 -2.39
N GLU A 26 13.58 4.96 -1.71
CA GLU A 26 14.61 3.92 -1.56
C GLU A 26 14.49 3.08 -0.28
N LYS A 27 13.55 3.40 0.62
CA LYS A 27 13.43 2.74 1.92
C LYS A 27 12.41 1.61 1.87
N ILE A 28 12.83 0.39 2.24
CA ILE A 28 11.90 -0.69 2.57
C ILE A 28 11.34 -0.41 3.97
N ILE A 29 10.02 -0.28 4.05
CA ILE A 29 9.32 0.01 5.31
C ILE A 29 9.16 -1.26 6.14
N GLY A 30 8.80 -2.37 5.50
CA GLY A 30 8.63 -3.67 6.14
C GLY A 30 7.78 -4.62 5.31
N THR A 31 7.40 -5.74 5.93
CA THR A 31 6.44 -6.71 5.40
C THR A 31 5.10 -6.56 6.13
N GLY A 32 4.01 -6.78 5.41
CA GLY A 32 2.67 -6.61 5.94
C GLY A 32 1.58 -7.19 5.07
N THR A 33 0.33 -6.86 5.43
CA THR A 33 -0.87 -7.22 4.67
C THR A 33 -1.32 -6.06 3.80
N LEU A 34 -1.44 -6.32 2.50
CA LEU A 34 -2.02 -5.41 1.52
C LEU A 34 -3.54 -5.56 1.49
N SER A 35 -4.24 -4.45 1.34
CA SER A 35 -5.69 -4.42 1.18
C SER A 35 -6.06 -3.46 0.05
N ILE A 36 -6.78 -3.94 -0.94
CA ILE A 36 -7.27 -3.15 -2.08
C ILE A 36 -8.78 -3.05 -1.92
N SER A 37 -9.28 -1.88 -1.56
CA SER A 37 -10.71 -1.61 -1.44
C SER A 37 -11.16 -0.61 -2.50
N GLN A 38 -12.47 -0.40 -2.65
CA GLN A 38 -13.03 0.62 -3.54
C GLN A 38 -12.61 2.05 -3.17
N SER A 39 -12.27 2.31 -1.91
CA SER A 39 -11.93 3.66 -1.43
C SER A 39 -10.43 3.92 -1.35
N ALA A 40 -9.61 2.89 -1.09
CA ALA A 40 -8.19 3.05 -0.84
C ALA A 40 -7.35 1.80 -1.12
N LEU A 41 -6.05 2.04 -1.26
CA LEU A 41 -4.99 1.04 -1.12
C LEU A 41 -4.44 1.11 0.30
N GLY A 42 -4.73 0.11 1.13
CA GLY A 42 -4.26 -0.01 2.50
C GLY A 42 -3.09 -0.98 2.62
N TRP A 43 -2.16 -0.70 3.54
CA TRP A 43 -1.10 -1.62 3.93
C TRP A 43 -0.89 -1.56 5.45
N GLN A 44 -1.01 -2.71 6.10
CA GLN A 44 -0.77 -2.87 7.54
C GLN A 44 0.54 -3.65 7.76
N PRO A 45 1.57 -3.06 8.40
CA PRO A 45 2.78 -3.79 8.79
C PRO A 45 2.47 -4.87 9.84
N ASP A 46 3.20 -5.99 9.79
CA ASP A 46 3.01 -7.10 10.73
C ASP A 46 3.53 -6.78 12.16
N HIS A 47 4.33 -5.73 12.31
CA HIS A 47 5.07 -5.42 13.53
C HIS A 47 4.81 -4.03 14.11
N LEU A 48 3.92 -3.23 13.49
CA LEU A 48 3.57 -1.90 13.99
C LEU A 48 2.05 -1.79 14.15
N GLU A 49 1.63 -0.97 15.10
CA GLU A 49 0.21 -0.70 15.35
C GLU A 49 -0.42 0.06 14.17
N ASP A 50 0.28 1.06 13.67
CA ASP A 50 -0.22 1.90 12.58
C ASP A 50 0.24 1.40 11.21
N GLY A 51 -0.72 1.32 10.29
CA GLY A 51 -0.48 1.15 8.87
C GLY A 51 -0.70 2.46 8.11
N ILE A 52 -0.85 2.30 6.80
CA ILE A 52 -0.98 3.41 5.85
C ILE A 52 -2.10 3.11 4.86
N SER A 53 -2.94 4.11 4.58
CA SER A 53 -3.96 4.04 3.54
C SER A 53 -3.79 5.19 2.55
N PHE A 54 -3.68 4.84 1.27
CA PHE A 54 -3.62 5.77 0.15
C PHE A 54 -4.99 5.82 -0.53
N LEU A 55 -5.63 6.99 -0.54
CA LEU A 55 -6.87 7.17 -1.29
C LEU A 55 -6.57 7.10 -2.78
N TRP A 56 -7.43 6.47 -3.58
CA TRP A 56 -7.18 6.30 -5.02
C TRP A 56 -6.87 7.58 -5.76
N LYS A 57 -7.54 8.69 -5.39
CA LYS A 57 -7.30 10.02 -5.98
C LYS A 57 -5.86 10.53 -5.83
N GLN A 58 -5.09 9.97 -4.91
CA GLN A 58 -3.69 10.34 -4.67
C GLN A 58 -2.71 9.50 -5.50
N ILE A 59 -3.15 8.39 -6.08
CA ILE A 59 -2.31 7.51 -6.90
C ILE A 59 -2.45 7.95 -8.36
N SER A 60 -1.45 8.62 -8.90
CA SER A 60 -1.47 9.16 -10.27
C SER A 60 -1.36 8.06 -11.32
N VAL A 61 -0.53 7.05 -11.06
CA VAL A 61 -0.33 5.89 -11.94
C VAL A 61 0.03 4.67 -11.11
N HIS A 62 -0.39 3.50 -11.57
CA HIS A 62 0.04 2.22 -11.05
C HIS A 62 0.32 1.25 -12.21
N GLY A 63 1.12 0.24 -11.95
CA GLY A 63 1.47 -0.76 -12.95
C GLY A 63 2.28 -1.90 -12.38
N ILE A 64 2.58 -2.86 -13.25
CA ILE A 64 3.46 -3.98 -12.93
C ILE A 64 4.88 -3.59 -13.37
N SER A 65 5.84 -3.73 -12.46
CA SER A 65 7.25 -3.45 -12.73
C SER A 65 8.13 -4.64 -12.36
N SER A 66 9.32 -4.68 -12.94
CA SER A 66 10.39 -5.62 -12.59
C SER A 66 11.72 -4.92 -12.33
N ALA A 67 11.71 -3.58 -12.17
CA ALA A 67 12.92 -2.77 -12.00
C ALA A 67 13.61 -2.95 -10.63
N THR A 68 12.89 -3.43 -9.61
CA THR A 68 13.43 -3.81 -8.30
C THR A 68 13.28 -5.32 -8.14
N PRO A 69 14.38 -6.09 -8.15
CA PRO A 69 14.73 -7.15 -9.10
C PRO A 69 13.69 -8.28 -9.35
N ALA A 70 12.59 -8.30 -8.62
CA ALA A 70 11.44 -9.18 -8.81
C ALA A 70 10.23 -8.42 -9.39
N LYS A 71 9.27 -9.18 -9.91
CA LYS A 71 7.98 -8.64 -10.36
C LYS A 71 7.21 -8.06 -9.16
N CYS A 72 6.78 -6.81 -9.25
CA CYS A 72 6.08 -6.10 -8.19
C CYS A 72 5.02 -5.14 -8.75
N ILE A 73 4.22 -4.57 -7.86
CA ILE A 73 3.35 -3.43 -8.17
C ILE A 73 4.13 -2.15 -7.89
N TYR A 74 4.17 -1.27 -8.88
CA TYR A 74 4.66 0.09 -8.73
C TYR A 74 3.48 1.05 -8.78
N PHE A 75 3.52 2.08 -7.95
CA PHE A 75 2.58 3.19 -8.02
C PHE A 75 3.26 4.51 -7.65
N MET A 76 2.76 5.60 -8.21
CA MET A 76 3.25 6.96 -7.96
C MET A 76 2.17 7.78 -7.28
N LEU A 77 2.54 8.48 -6.21
CA LEU A 77 1.68 9.45 -5.56
C LEU A 77 1.81 10.82 -6.22
N ASP A 78 0.72 11.59 -6.22
CA ASP A 78 0.68 12.97 -6.74
C ASP A 78 1.36 14.02 -5.84
N HIS A 79 1.94 13.58 -4.72
CA HIS A 79 2.65 14.39 -3.74
C HIS A 79 3.81 13.62 -3.11
N GLN A 80 4.77 14.35 -2.54
CA GLN A 80 5.82 13.74 -1.72
C GLN A 80 5.28 13.41 -0.32
N LEU A 81 5.73 12.29 0.22
CA LEU A 81 5.52 11.94 1.63
C LEU A 81 6.58 12.67 2.45
N THR A 82 6.17 13.74 3.13
CA THR A 82 6.99 14.51 4.08
C THR A 82 7.06 13.84 5.44
#